data_AF-A0A0B7GRH8-F1
#
_entry.id   AF-A0A0B7GRH8-F1
#
_cell.length_a   1.000
_cell.length_b   1.000
_cell.length_c   1.000
_cell.angle_alpha   90.00
_cell.angle_beta   90.00
_cell.angle_gamma   90.00
#
_symmetry.space_group_name_H-M   'P 1'
#
loop_
_entity.id
_entity.type
_entity.pdbx_description
1 polymer ?
#
loop_
_entity_poly.entity_id
_entity_poly.type
_entity_poly.pdbx_seq_one_letter_code
_entity_poly.pdbx_strand_id
1 'polypeptide(L)'
;MDMEEFGTVYPELQSGDDTDPAHRQRLLLSAYCNEDGYTLGQTLTDNISDYFRIDEIRENLTACENYRSTSEKAHGQFETRKYYITDDITWFAINGKLEGIKSIGMVETTITKGEKTTVERRYYISSLAAHIDLFMKAVRGH
;
A
#
# COMPACT_ATOMS: atom_id res chain seq x y z
N MET A 1 1.33 -2.89 -20.95
CA MET A 1 0.80 -2.09 -19.84
C MET A 1 1.77 -2.33 -18.72
N ASP A 2 2.69 -1.40 -18.55
CA ASP A 2 3.88 -1.56 -17.73
C ASP A 2 3.52 -1.18 -16.29
N MET A 3 3.13 -2.18 -15.51
CA MET A 3 3.12 -2.10 -14.05
C MET A 3 4.31 -2.91 -13.57
N GLU A 4 5.27 -2.21 -12.99
CA GLU A 4 6.47 -2.84 -12.43
C GLU A 4 6.21 -3.11 -10.93
N GLU A 5 6.57 -4.32 -10.48
CA GLU A 5 6.56 -4.70 -9.06
C GLU A 5 7.82 -4.16 -8.39
N PHE A 6 7.68 -3.40 -7.30
CA PHE A 6 8.82 -2.74 -6.63
C PHE A 6 9.14 -3.29 -5.23
N GLY A 7 8.38 -4.28 -4.73
CA GLY A 7 8.74 -4.98 -3.50
C GLY A 7 7.62 -5.80 -2.86
N THR A 8 8.04 -6.77 -2.05
CA THR A 8 7.19 -7.58 -1.17
C THR A 8 7.59 -7.34 0.27
N VAL A 9 6.63 -7.01 1.15
CA VAL A 9 6.87 -6.85 2.59
C VAL A 9 5.98 -7.81 3.36
N TYR A 10 6.59 -8.69 4.15
CA TYR A 10 5.90 -9.54 5.11
C TYR A 10 5.68 -8.75 6.41
N PRO A 11 4.45 -8.59 6.92
CA PRO A 11 4.24 -7.92 8.18
C PRO A 11 4.69 -8.81 9.35
N GLU A 12 5.65 -8.34 10.15
CA GLU A 12 5.81 -8.81 11.52
C GLU A 12 4.69 -8.23 12.39
N LEU A 13 4.04 -9.10 13.18
CA LEU A 13 2.94 -8.76 14.08
C LEU A 13 3.44 -7.93 15.26
N GLN A 14 3.10 -6.64 15.33
CA GLN A 14 3.18 -5.88 16.58
C GLN A 14 1.94 -5.00 16.79
N SER A 15 1.26 -5.30 17.90
CA SER A 15 0.10 -4.63 18.47
C SER A 15 0.53 -3.37 19.22
N GLY A 16 -0.12 -2.23 18.96
CA GLY A 16 0.07 -0.99 19.70
C GLY A 16 -1.11 -0.04 19.50
N ASP A 17 -1.88 0.15 20.57
CA ASP A 17 -3.09 0.96 20.67
C ASP A 17 -2.74 2.46 20.67
N ASP A 18 -3.13 3.19 19.62
CA ASP A 18 -3.13 4.67 19.60
C ASP A 18 -4.22 5.10 18.61
N THR A 19 -5.27 5.76 19.08
CA THR A 19 -6.53 5.97 18.32
C THR A 19 -6.69 7.38 17.76
N ASP A 20 -5.67 8.25 17.87
CA ASP A 20 -5.75 9.63 17.37
C ASP A 20 -4.98 9.84 16.05
N PRO A 21 -5.68 10.02 14.91
CA PRO A 21 -5.04 10.10 13.59
C PRO A 21 -4.19 11.36 13.40
N ALA A 22 -4.56 12.49 14.04
CA ALA A 22 -3.82 13.74 13.93
C ALA A 22 -2.51 13.72 14.76
N HIS A 23 -2.51 13.05 15.90
CA HIS A 23 -1.32 12.81 16.73
C HIS A 23 -0.35 11.85 16.04
N ARG A 24 -0.87 10.80 15.39
CA ARG A 24 -0.06 9.92 14.53
C ARG A 24 0.55 10.66 13.35
N GLN A 25 -0.22 11.50 12.66
CA GLN A 25 0.30 12.33 11.56
C GLN A 25 1.39 13.29 12.04
N ARG A 26 1.24 13.87 13.24
CA ARG A 26 2.19 14.82 13.83
C ARG A 26 3.46 14.13 14.35
N LEU A 27 3.35 12.94 14.95
CA LEU A 27 4.47 12.12 15.39
C LEU A 27 5.28 11.56 14.21
N LEU A 28 4.60 11.13 13.14
CA LEU A 28 5.26 10.72 11.89
C LEU A 28 6.00 11.90 11.25
N LEU A 29 5.44 13.11 11.22
CA LEU A 29 6.19 14.27 10.70
C LEU A 29 7.38 14.66 11.57
N SER A 30 7.22 14.65 12.91
CA SER A 30 8.28 15.10 13.82
C SER A 30 9.41 14.08 13.99
N ALA A 31 9.15 12.78 13.81
CA ALA A 31 10.18 11.74 13.87
C ALA A 31 10.99 11.60 12.56
N TYR A 32 10.53 12.23 11.46
CA TYR A 32 11.10 12.07 10.12
C TYR A 32 11.80 13.36 9.60
N CYS A 33 11.78 14.45 10.37
CA CYS A 33 12.43 15.70 9.99
C CYS A 33 13.56 16.09 10.95
N ASN A 34 14.80 15.97 10.49
CA ASN A 34 15.93 16.77 11.00
C ASN A 34 16.03 18.09 10.20
N GLU A 35 16.83 19.04 10.70
CA GLU A 35 17.01 20.40 10.18
C GLU A 35 17.52 20.47 8.71
N ASP A 36 18.01 19.37 8.15
CA ASP A 36 18.42 19.22 6.74
C ASP A 36 17.42 18.38 5.88
N GLY A 37 16.26 18.03 6.42
CA GLY A 37 15.11 17.57 5.63
C GLY A 37 15.11 16.11 5.13
N TYR A 38 16.00 15.23 5.58
CA TYR A 38 15.96 13.79 5.24
C TYR A 38 16.47 12.86 6.34
N THR A 39 15.79 11.73 6.54
CA THR A 39 16.36 10.56 7.23
C THR A 39 17.11 9.68 6.23
N LEU A 40 18.38 9.40 6.51
CA LEU A 40 19.23 8.45 5.79
C LEU A 40 18.62 7.04 5.88
N GLY A 41 17.91 6.57 4.85
CA GLY A 41 17.57 5.14 4.72
C GLY A 41 16.19 4.75 4.17
N GLN A 42 15.28 5.68 3.90
CA GLN A 42 13.95 5.30 3.39
C GLN A 42 13.92 5.19 1.87
N THR A 43 13.52 4.02 1.37
CA THR A 43 13.35 3.76 -0.06
C THR A 43 11.96 4.21 -0.54
N LEU A 44 11.75 4.28 -1.86
CA LEU A 44 10.42 4.51 -2.45
C LEU A 44 9.40 3.49 -1.91
N THR A 45 9.84 2.24 -1.73
CA THR A 45 9.02 1.14 -1.22
C THR A 45 8.59 1.34 0.23
N ASP A 46 9.47 1.86 1.09
CA ASP A 46 9.12 2.12 2.50
C ASP A 46 8.02 3.17 2.61
N ASN A 47 8.13 4.26 1.86
CA ASN A 47 7.14 5.33 1.86
C ASN A 47 5.78 4.85 1.34
N ILE A 48 5.76 4.09 0.24
CA ILE A 48 4.51 3.51 -0.30
C ILE A 48 3.92 2.52 0.71
N SER A 49 4.76 1.70 1.34
CA SER A 49 4.33 0.77 2.38
C SER A 49 3.70 1.50 3.56
N ASP A 50 4.33 2.56 4.07
CA ASP A 50 3.83 3.34 5.19
C ASP A 50 2.52 4.06 4.83
N TYR A 51 2.40 4.61 3.63
CA TYR A 51 1.16 5.21 3.14
C TYR A 51 -0.02 4.23 3.21
N PHE A 52 0.17 2.99 2.73
CA PHE A 52 -0.86 1.96 2.73
C PHE A 52 -1.08 1.26 4.07
N ARG A 53 -0.23 1.50 5.08
CA ARG A 53 -0.42 1.01 6.45
C ARG A 53 -1.38 1.87 7.27
N ILE A 54 -1.66 3.09 6.83
CA ILE A 54 -2.58 4.00 7.52
C ILE A 54 -4.02 3.53 7.24
N ASP A 55 -4.76 3.15 8.27
CA ASP A 55 -6.13 2.64 8.14
C ASP A 55 -7.08 3.69 7.53
N GLU A 56 -6.97 4.95 7.94
CA GLU A 56 -7.77 6.06 7.40
C GLU A 56 -7.59 6.21 5.87
N ILE A 57 -6.36 6.02 5.37
CA ILE A 57 -6.11 6.01 3.93
C ILE A 57 -6.87 4.86 3.26
N ARG A 58 -6.81 3.64 3.81
CA ARG A 58 -7.51 2.47 3.25
C ARG A 58 -9.03 2.65 3.29
N GLU A 59 -9.55 3.24 4.36
CA GLU A 59 -10.97 3.57 4.51
C GLU A 59 -11.41 4.60 3.47
N ASN A 60 -10.63 5.67 3.28
CA ASN A 60 -10.88 6.68 2.25
C ASN A 60 -10.85 6.08 0.83
N LEU A 61 -9.86 5.23 0.53
CA LEU A 61 -9.79 4.54 -0.76
C LEU A 61 -10.99 3.60 -0.97
N THR A 62 -11.51 3.01 0.10
CA THR A 62 -12.73 2.19 0.06
C THR A 62 -13.96 3.04 -0.24
N ALA A 63 -14.09 4.21 0.40
CA ALA A 63 -15.18 5.14 0.18
C ALA A 63 -15.18 5.74 -1.24
N CYS A 64 -14.00 5.97 -1.81
CA CYS A 64 -13.82 6.54 -3.15
C CYS A 64 -13.81 5.50 -4.29
N GLU A 65 -14.28 4.27 -4.04
CA GLU A 65 -14.30 3.16 -5.01
C GLU A 65 -12.93 2.72 -5.57
N ASN A 66 -11.83 3.20 -4.99
CA ASN A 66 -10.45 2.89 -5.32
C ASN A 66 -9.95 1.59 -4.64
N TYR A 67 -10.90 0.71 -4.33
CA TYR A 67 -10.70 -0.55 -3.64
C TYR A 67 -11.55 -1.66 -4.24
N ARG A 68 -10.99 -2.87 -4.30
CA ARG A 68 -11.73 -4.10 -4.60
C ARG A 68 -11.19 -5.25 -3.75
N SER A 69 -12.03 -6.22 -3.47
CA SER A 69 -11.60 -7.47 -2.83
C SER A 69 -12.18 -8.68 -3.53
N THR A 70 -11.38 -9.74 -3.62
CA THR A 70 -11.83 -11.04 -4.11
C THR A 70 -11.43 -12.13 -3.13
N SER A 71 -12.30 -13.11 -2.93
CA SER A 71 -12.01 -14.28 -2.10
C SER A 71 -12.19 -15.56 -2.91
N GLU A 72 -11.27 -16.50 -2.71
CA GLU A 72 -11.27 -17.81 -3.36
C GLU A 72 -11.06 -18.89 -2.30
N LYS A 73 -11.78 -20.01 -2.43
CA LYS A 73 -11.64 -21.17 -1.54
C LYS A 73 -11.23 -22.37 -2.38
N ALA A 74 -10.08 -22.95 -2.07
CA ALA A 74 -9.56 -24.13 -2.77
C ALA A 74 -8.88 -25.08 -1.78
N HIS A 75 -9.20 -26.37 -1.82
CA HIS A 75 -8.52 -27.42 -1.03
C HIS A 75 -8.32 -27.12 0.47
N GLY A 76 -9.32 -26.50 1.13
CA GLY A 76 -9.24 -26.13 2.55
C GLY A 76 -8.38 -24.89 2.86
N GLN A 77 -7.87 -24.23 1.82
CA GLN A 77 -7.28 -22.91 1.86
C GLN A 77 -8.33 -21.86 1.49
N PHE A 78 -8.36 -20.77 2.26
CA PHE A 78 -9.15 -19.58 1.97
C PHE A 78 -8.19 -18.44 1.68
N GLU A 79 -8.30 -17.86 0.49
CA GLU A 79 -7.47 -16.76 0.06
C GLU A 79 -8.33 -15.52 -0.17
N THR A 80 -7.95 -14.40 0.43
CA THR A 80 -8.57 -13.09 0.21
C THR A 80 -7.53 -12.15 -0.33
N ARG A 81 -7.78 -11.57 -1.51
CA ARG A 81 -6.94 -10.53 -2.11
C ARG A 81 -7.67 -9.20 -2.03
N LYS A 82 -7.04 -8.20 -1.44
CA LYS A 82 -7.51 -6.82 -1.36
C LYS A 82 -6.62 -5.96 -2.25
N TYR A 83 -7.24 -5.17 -3.10
CA TYR A 83 -6.59 -4.29 -4.07
C TYR A 83 -6.89 -2.86 -3.71
N TYR A 84 -5.85 -2.04 -3.60
CA TYR A 84 -5.93 -0.60 -3.35
C TYR A 84 -5.14 0.13 -4.43
N ILE A 85 -5.66 1.25 -4.93
CA ILE A 85 -4.94 2.13 -5.87
C ILE A 85 -5.21 3.58 -5.53
N THR A 86 -4.24 4.46 -5.74
CA THR A 86 -4.43 5.91 -5.59
C THR A 86 -3.58 6.66 -6.60
N ASP A 87 -4.10 7.77 -7.11
CA ASP A 87 -3.38 8.79 -7.86
C ASP A 87 -2.97 9.99 -6.99
N ASP A 88 -3.38 10.01 -5.72
CA ASP A 88 -2.91 11.00 -4.75
C ASP A 88 -1.50 10.67 -4.26
N ILE A 89 -0.54 11.02 -5.10
CA ILE A 89 0.91 10.86 -4.90
C ILE A 89 1.61 12.20 -4.68
N THR A 90 0.82 13.27 -4.48
CA THR A 90 1.31 14.64 -4.34
C THR A 90 2.23 14.82 -3.14
N TRP A 91 1.96 14.07 -2.05
CA TRP A 91 2.78 14.00 -0.86
C TRP A 91 4.21 13.48 -1.11
N PHE A 92 4.42 12.72 -2.19
CA PHE A 92 5.72 12.15 -2.55
C PHE A 92 6.46 13.00 -3.61
N ALA A 93 5.74 13.82 -4.38
CA ALA A 93 6.27 14.61 -5.50
C ALA A 93 7.21 15.76 -5.07
N ILE A 94 7.42 15.97 -3.77
CA ILE A 94 8.18 17.09 -3.19
C ILE A 94 9.64 17.17 -3.69
N ASN A 95 10.20 16.08 -4.24
CA ASN A 95 11.61 16.00 -4.61
C ASN A 95 11.90 15.61 -6.07
N GLY A 96 10.92 15.73 -6.97
CA GLY A 96 11.14 15.56 -8.42
C GLY A 96 11.54 14.15 -8.90
N LYS A 97 11.60 13.16 -8.00
CA LYS A 97 11.99 11.77 -8.33
C LYS A 97 10.90 10.92 -8.99
N LEU A 98 9.70 11.48 -9.22
CA LEU A 98 8.56 10.76 -9.79
C LEU A 98 8.17 11.29 -11.18
N GLU A 99 9.12 11.67 -12.03
CA GLU A 99 8.79 11.94 -13.43
C GLU A 99 8.23 10.66 -14.08
N GLY A 100 6.94 10.69 -14.44
CA GLY A 100 6.28 9.60 -15.15
C GLY A 100 5.44 8.67 -14.29
N ILE A 101 5.46 8.76 -12.96
CA ILE A 101 4.57 7.98 -12.08
C ILE A 101 3.29 8.78 -11.86
N LYS A 102 2.13 8.13 -12.05
CA LYS A 102 0.80 8.74 -11.94
C LYS A 102 -0.11 8.06 -10.93
N SER A 103 0.21 6.84 -10.52
CA SER A 103 -0.50 6.16 -9.44
C SER A 103 0.39 5.16 -8.72
N ILE A 104 0.01 4.82 -7.50
CA ILE A 104 0.57 3.73 -6.70
C ILE A 104 -0.54 2.77 -6.28
N GLY A 105 -0.20 1.50 -6.09
CA GLY A 105 -1.15 0.47 -5.72
C GLY A 105 -0.57 -0.56 -4.74
N MET A 106 -1.47 -1.23 -4.03
CA MET A 106 -1.14 -2.27 -3.07
C MET A 106 -2.07 -3.46 -3.24
N VAL A 107 -1.49 -4.66 -3.16
CA VAL A 107 -2.22 -5.92 -3.08
C VAL A 107 -1.90 -6.59 -1.76
N GLU A 108 -2.90 -6.72 -0.89
CA GLU A 108 -2.80 -7.49 0.35
C GLU A 108 -3.47 -8.85 0.13
N THR A 109 -2.68 -9.91 0.18
CA THR A 109 -3.12 -11.30 0.05
C THR A 109 -3.09 -11.96 1.41
N THR A 110 -4.26 -12.36 1.91
CA THR A 110 -4.41 -13.12 3.14
C THR A 110 -4.76 -14.55 2.79
N ILE A 111 -3.90 -15.50 3.17
CA ILE A 111 -4.09 -16.93 2.98
C ILE A 111 -4.29 -17.58 4.33
N THR A 112 -5.43 -18.22 4.54
CA THR A 112 -5.73 -19.03 5.71
C THR A 112 -5.80 -20.51 5.33
N LYS A 113 -5.02 -21.35 5.99
CA LYS A 113 -5.02 -22.82 5.82
C LYS A 113 -4.94 -23.50 7.18
N GLY A 114 -6.05 -24.09 7.62
CA GLY A 114 -6.17 -24.61 8.98
C GLY A 114 -6.01 -23.49 10.01
N GLU A 115 -5.08 -23.64 10.94
CA GLU A 115 -4.76 -22.65 11.98
C GLU A 115 -3.74 -21.59 11.55
N LYS A 116 -3.15 -21.75 10.35
CA LYS A 116 -2.13 -20.82 9.84
C LYS A 116 -2.78 -19.76 8.97
N THR A 117 -2.52 -18.50 9.30
CA THR A 117 -2.85 -17.34 8.46
C THR A 117 -1.57 -16.62 8.08
N THR A 118 -1.39 -16.37 6.78
CA THR A 118 -0.27 -15.61 6.23
C THR A 118 -0.83 -14.39 5.51
N VAL A 119 -0.21 -13.23 5.73
CA VAL A 119 -0.52 -11.99 5.04
C VAL A 119 0.71 -11.58 4.24
N GLU A 120 0.52 -11.29 2.97
CA GLU A 120 1.54 -10.82 2.05
C GLU A 120 1.09 -9.50 1.44
N ARG A 121 1.97 -8.50 1.40
CA ARG A 121 1.69 -7.21 0.75
C ARG A 121 2.68 -6.97 -0.37
N ARG A 122 2.15 -6.68 -1.56
CA ARG A 122 2.92 -6.27 -2.74
C ARG A 122 2.55 -4.84 -3.12
N TYR A 123 3.55 -4.06 -3.48
CA TYR A 123 3.40 -2.64 -3.84
C TYR A 123 3.80 -2.41 -5.29
N TYR A 124 3.04 -1.53 -5.95
CA TYR A 124 3.14 -1.26 -7.38
C TYR A 124 3.13 0.26 -7.60
N ILE A 125 3.81 0.68 -8.66
CA ILE A 125 3.69 2.04 -9.20
C ILE A 125 3.26 1.93 -10.66
N SER A 126 2.58 2.95 -11.16
CA SER A 126 2.08 2.98 -12.53
C SER A 126 2.22 4.37 -13.09
N SER A 127 2.54 4.44 -14.38
CA SER A 127 2.56 5.66 -15.18
C SER A 127 1.19 6.08 -15.70
N LEU A 128 0.15 5.31 -15.36
CA LEU A 128 -1.24 5.56 -15.72
C LEU A 128 -2.02 6.08 -14.51
N ALA A 129 -3.13 6.77 -14.79
CA ALA A 129 -4.05 7.22 -13.75
C ALA A 129 -4.64 6.03 -12.98
N ALA A 130 -5.05 6.27 -11.74
CA ALA A 130 -5.66 5.25 -10.89
C ALA A 130 -6.96 4.72 -11.52
N HIS A 131 -6.99 3.40 -11.76
CA HIS A 131 -8.19 2.72 -12.22
C HIS A 131 -8.21 1.28 -11.67
N ILE A 132 -9.11 1.00 -10.74
CA ILE A 132 -9.07 -0.23 -9.95
C ILE A 132 -9.25 -1.52 -10.79
N ASP A 133 -10.13 -1.53 -11.80
CA ASP A 133 -10.29 -2.72 -12.65
C ASP A 133 -9.08 -2.98 -13.56
N LEU A 134 -8.45 -1.93 -14.08
CA LEU A 134 -7.23 -2.05 -14.89
C LEU A 134 -6.07 -2.53 -14.02
N PHE A 135 -5.96 -1.99 -12.80
CA PHE A 135 -4.99 -2.42 -11.81
C PHE A 135 -5.13 -3.91 -11.49
N MET A 136 -6.34 -4.36 -11.14
CA MET A 136 -6.62 -5.78 -10.86
C MET A 136 -6.26 -6.70 -12.03
N LYS A 137 -6.55 -6.29 -13.26
CA LYS A 137 -6.20 -7.06 -14.46
C LYS A 137 -4.69 -7.14 -14.65
N ALA A 138 -3.99 -6.02 -14.46
CA ALA A 138 -2.55 -5.95 -14.65
C ALA A 138 -1.78 -6.80 -13.63
N VAL A 139 -2.12 -6.72 -12.33
CA VAL A 139 -1.42 -7.50 -11.29
C VAL A 139 -1.73 -9.00 -11.32
N ARG A 140 -2.83 -9.42 -11.94
CA ARG A 140 -3.19 -10.85 -12.06
C ARG A 140 -2.46 -11.57 -13.18
N GLY A 141 -1.92 -10.83 -14.15
CA GLY A 141 -1.18 -11.39 -15.28
C GLY A 141 0.32 -11.50 -15.05
N HIS A 142 0.80 -11.14 -13.86
CA HIS A 142 2.21 -11.01 -13.52
C HIS A 142 2.71 -12.13 -12.61
#